data_AF-A0A932S6S5-F1
#
_entry.id   AF-A0A932S6S5-F1
#
_cell.length_a   1.000
_cell.length_b   1.000
_cell.length_c   1.000
_cell.angle_alpha   90.00
_cell.angle_beta   90.00
_cell.angle_gamma   90.00
#
_symmetry.space_group_name_H-M   'P 1'
#
loop_
_entity.id
_entity.type
_entity.pdbx_description
1 polymer ?
#
loop_
_entity_poly.entity_id
_entity_poly.type
_entity_poly.pdbx_seq_one_letter_code
_entity_poly.pdbx_strand_id
1 'polypeptide(L)'
;MKVPHPLTLDAADSSVRMIKEMLDVGQLVRSKRRQQKLRIDDAAALTDVSVDLFSRLENGKGAVRLDKLLQVLDAMGLCMIVASKKSDLVHTISRASAIDQELHSTNEQEASP
;
A
#
# COMPACT_ATOMS: atom_id res chain seq x y z
N MET A 1 -12.44 30.87 -0.98
CA MET A 1 -12.17 29.74 -1.90
C MET A 1 -10.72 29.32 -1.71
N LYS A 2 -10.48 28.18 -1.05
CA LYS A 2 -9.12 27.63 -0.93
C LYS A 2 -8.89 26.81 -2.19
N VAL A 3 -7.98 27.27 -3.05
CA VAL A 3 -7.56 26.51 -4.23
C VAL A 3 -7.12 25.11 -3.76
N PRO A 4 -7.54 24.01 -4.43
CA PRO A 4 -7.01 22.69 -4.12
C PRO A 4 -5.50 22.73 -4.33
N HIS A 5 -4.76 22.28 -3.32
CA HIS A 5 -3.31 22.16 -3.40
C HIS A 5 -2.99 21.19 -4.55
N PRO A 6 -2.10 21.54 -5.49
CA PRO A 6 -1.78 20.68 -6.62
C PRO A 6 -1.30 19.34 -6.09
N LEU A 7 -1.76 18.27 -6.73
CA LEU A 7 -1.29 16.91 -6.57
C LEU A 7 0.24 16.91 -6.70
N THR A 8 0.96 17.08 -5.59
CA THR A 8 2.34 16.65 -5.48
C THR A 8 2.28 15.15 -5.64
N LEU A 9 2.45 14.69 -6.88
CA LEU A 9 2.89 13.33 -7.20
C LEU A 9 4.20 13.14 -6.44
N ASP A 10 4.09 12.66 -5.21
CA ASP A 10 5.23 12.18 -4.45
C ASP A 10 5.82 11.05 -5.29
N ALA A 11 7.01 11.28 -5.84
CA ALA A 11 7.69 10.33 -6.71
C ALA A 11 7.94 8.98 -5.99
N ALA A 12 7.91 8.96 -4.66
CA ALA A 12 7.99 7.74 -3.85
C ALA A 12 6.70 6.89 -3.88
N ASP A 13 5.59 7.45 -4.38
CA ASP A 13 4.23 6.90 -4.24
C ASP A 13 3.73 6.18 -5.50
N SER A 14 4.59 6.06 -6.51
CA SER A 14 4.26 5.58 -7.86
C SER A 14 4.61 4.11 -8.12
N SER A 15 4.98 3.34 -7.09
CA SER A 15 5.40 1.94 -7.28
C SER A 15 4.19 1.01 -7.29
N VAL A 16 3.86 0.49 -8.48
CA VAL A 16 2.88 -0.60 -8.62
C VAL A 16 3.44 -1.85 -7.93
N ARG A 17 2.69 -2.40 -6.97
CA ARG A 17 3.10 -3.60 -6.22
C ARG A 17 2.26 -4.81 -6.60
N MET A 18 2.93 -5.96 -6.69
CA MET A 18 2.26 -7.25 -6.82
C MET A 18 1.71 -7.68 -5.46
N ILE A 19 0.40 -7.89 -5.38
CA ILE A 19 -0.28 -8.39 -4.19
C ILE A 19 -0.44 -9.91 -4.31
N LYS A 20 0.09 -10.66 -3.34
CA LYS A 20 -0.02 -12.13 -3.23
C LYS A 20 -0.90 -12.55 -2.07
N GLU A 21 -0.90 -11.78 -0.99
CA GLU A 21 -1.69 -12.03 0.22
C GLU A 21 -2.29 -10.76 0.83
N MET A 22 -3.21 -10.93 1.78
CA MET A 22 -3.91 -9.80 2.42
C MET A 22 -2.94 -8.87 3.16
N LEU A 23 -1.83 -9.41 3.70
CA LEU A 23 -0.82 -8.64 4.40
C LEU A 23 -0.14 -7.61 3.48
N ASP A 24 0.09 -7.93 2.20
CA ASP A 24 0.71 -7.00 1.24
C ASP A 24 -0.12 -5.72 1.10
N VAL A 25 -1.44 -5.87 1.00
CA VAL A 25 -2.37 -4.74 0.93
C VAL A 25 -2.41 -4.00 2.26
N GLY A 26 -2.45 -4.73 3.37
CA GLY A 26 -2.45 -4.17 4.72
C GLY A 26 -1.24 -3.27 4.98
N GLN A 27 -0.05 -3.68 4.53
CA GLN A 27 1.18 -2.89 4.64
C GLN A 27 1.13 -1.61 3.81
N LEU A 28 0.55 -1.64 2.61
CA LEU A 28 0.35 -0.44 1.79
C LEU A 28 -0.61 0.55 2.46
N VAL A 29 -1.77 0.06 2.93
CA VAL A 29 -2.75 0.86 3.68
C VAL A 29 -2.11 1.50 4.91
N ARG A 30 -1.34 0.71 5.69
CA ARG A 30 -0.65 1.19 6.88
C ARG A 30 0.39 2.25 6.57
N SER A 31 1.15 2.06 5.49
CA SER A 31 2.16 3.01 5.04
C SER A 31 1.52 4.34 4.66
N LYS A 32 0.46 4.32 3.86
CA LYS A 32 -0.32 5.51 3.48
C LYS A 32 -0.92 6.22 4.68
N ARG A 33 -1.57 5.48 5.59
CA ARG A 33 -2.12 6.07 6.82
C ARG A 33 -1.05 6.79 7.64
N ARG A 34 0.14 6.17 7.79
CA ARG A 34 1.26 6.74 8.53
C ARG A 34 1.86 7.97 7.85
N GLN A 35 1.99 7.97 6.51
CA GLN A 35 2.41 9.14 5.74
C GLN A 35 1.45 10.32 5.93
N GLN A 36 0.14 10.02 5.98
CA GLN A 36 -0.91 11.01 6.27
C GLN A 36 -1.00 11.40 7.77
N LYS A 37 -0.18 10.80 8.64
CA LYS A 37 -0.15 11.01 10.09
C LYS A 37 -1.49 10.77 10.79
N LEU A 38 -2.33 9.89 10.24
CA LEU A 38 -3.62 9.54 10.82
C LEU A 38 -3.46 8.46 11.89
N ARG A 39 -4.17 8.62 13.01
CA ARG A 39 -4.38 7.51 13.94
C ARG A 39 -5.37 6.51 13.32
N ILE A 40 -5.40 5.31 13.86
CA ILE A 40 -6.22 4.23 13.29
C ILE A 40 -7.72 4.50 13.46
N ASP A 41 -8.11 5.14 14.55
CA ASP A 41 -9.47 5.60 14.82
C ASP A 41 -9.88 6.72 13.86
N ASP A 42 -9.00 7.69 13.63
CA ASP A 42 -9.24 8.77 12.65
C ASP A 42 -9.42 8.20 11.23
N ALA A 43 -8.53 7.30 10.81
CA ALA A 43 -8.61 6.68 9.48
C ALA A 43 -9.89 5.83 9.32
N ALA A 44 -10.21 5.00 10.32
CA ALA A 44 -11.43 4.19 10.31
C ALA A 44 -12.69 5.07 10.19
N ALA A 45 -12.75 6.17 10.95
CA ALA A 45 -13.85 7.14 10.88
C ALA A 45 -13.96 7.82 9.50
N LEU A 46 -12.83 8.23 8.91
CA LEU A 46 -12.80 8.80 7.55
C LEU A 46 -13.29 7.83 6.47
N THR A 47 -13.04 6.53 6.65
CA THR A 47 -13.45 5.46 5.72
C THR A 47 -14.83 4.85 6.00
N ASP A 48 -15.54 5.27 7.05
CA ASP A 48 -16.80 4.63 7.48
C ASP A 48 -16.67 3.10 7.68
N VAL A 49 -15.64 2.70 8.43
CA VAL A 49 -15.42 1.32 8.87
C VAL A 49 -15.09 1.26 10.36
N SER A 50 -15.19 0.08 10.97
CA SER A 50 -14.78 -0.08 12.36
C SER A 50 -13.25 -0.05 12.52
N VAL A 51 -12.79 0.44 13.67
CA VAL A 51 -11.36 0.42 14.05
C VAL A 51 -10.78 -1.00 14.01
N ASP A 52 -11.57 -1.99 14.45
CA ASP A 52 -11.18 -3.40 14.39
C ASP A 52 -10.99 -3.87 12.94
N LEU A 53 -11.89 -3.53 12.02
CA LEU A 53 -11.74 -3.86 10.60
C LEU A 53 -10.48 -3.23 10.02
N PHE A 54 -10.25 -1.94 10.27
CA PHE A 54 -9.07 -1.22 9.78
C PHE A 54 -7.77 -1.85 10.34
N SER A 55 -7.75 -2.18 11.63
CA SER A 55 -6.63 -2.86 12.29
C SER A 55 -6.37 -4.24 11.70
N ARG A 56 -7.41 -5.05 11.54
CA ARG A 56 -7.31 -6.36 10.92
C ARG A 56 -6.77 -6.28 9.49
N LEU A 57 -7.27 -5.32 8.71
CA LEU A 57 -6.78 -5.06 7.35
C LEU A 57 -5.28 -4.74 7.35
N GLU A 58 -4.81 -3.79 8.17
CA GLU A 58 -3.39 -3.43 8.23
C GLU A 58 -2.47 -4.60 8.64
N ASN A 59 -2.98 -5.49 9.47
CA ASN A 59 -2.23 -6.63 9.97
C ASN A 59 -2.41 -7.91 9.14
N GLY A 60 -3.17 -7.85 8.02
CA GLY A 60 -3.47 -9.01 7.18
C GLY A 60 -4.28 -10.10 7.90
N LYS A 61 -5.06 -9.76 8.93
CA LYS A 61 -5.76 -10.71 9.79
C LYS A 61 -7.24 -10.84 9.42
N GLY A 62 -7.71 -12.07 9.24
CA GLY A 62 -9.13 -12.37 9.00
C GLY A 62 -9.64 -11.91 7.64
N ALA A 63 -10.93 -12.11 7.41
CA ALA A 63 -11.58 -11.70 6.17
C ALA A 63 -12.03 -10.23 6.23
N VAL A 64 -11.74 -9.47 5.18
CA VAL A 64 -12.29 -8.14 4.93
C VAL A 64 -13.15 -8.24 3.68
N ARG A 65 -14.38 -7.71 3.74
CA ARG A 65 -15.23 -7.68 2.56
C ARG A 65 -14.60 -6.77 1.49
N LEU A 66 -14.69 -7.19 0.23
CA LEU A 66 -14.04 -6.48 -0.88
C LEU A 66 -14.52 -5.03 -1.03
N ASP A 67 -15.81 -4.76 -0.82
CA ASP A 67 -16.36 -3.40 -0.85
C ASP A 67 -15.71 -2.48 0.20
N LYS A 68 -15.52 -2.99 1.42
CA LYS A 68 -14.83 -2.26 2.49
C LYS A 68 -13.34 -2.10 2.22
N LEU A 69 -12.69 -3.09 1.61
CA LEU A 69 -11.32 -2.94 1.15
C LEU A 69 -11.19 -1.81 0.13
N LEU A 70 -12.03 -1.81 -0.92
CA LEU A 70 -12.00 -0.78 -1.96
C LEU A 70 -12.26 0.63 -1.38
N GLN A 71 -13.18 0.74 -0.42
CA GLN A 71 -13.45 1.98 0.30
C GLN A 71 -12.21 2.49 1.06
N VAL A 72 -11.49 1.59 1.75
CA VAL A 72 -10.26 1.96 2.46
C VAL A 72 -9.14 2.34 1.50
N LEU A 73 -8.97 1.62 0.39
CA LEU A 73 -7.97 1.95 -0.62
C LEU A 73 -8.21 3.37 -1.18
N ASP A 74 -9.44 3.68 -1.57
CA ASP A 74 -9.80 4.98 -2.12
C ASP A 74 -9.49 6.13 -1.14
N ALA A 75 -9.92 6.01 0.12
CA ALA A 75 -9.66 7.02 1.12
C ALA A 75 -8.17 7.21 1.44
N MET A 76 -7.35 6.15 1.28
CA MET A 76 -5.90 6.21 1.46
C MET A 76 -5.16 6.66 0.19
N GLY A 77 -5.87 7.05 -0.86
CA GLY A 77 -5.28 7.45 -2.14
C GLY A 77 -4.61 6.29 -2.87
N LEU A 78 -5.15 5.09 -2.73
CA LEU A 78 -4.73 3.86 -3.41
C LEU A 78 -5.80 3.40 -4.39
N CYS A 79 -5.39 2.66 -5.42
CA CYS A 79 -6.31 1.99 -6.33
C CYS A 79 -5.89 0.53 -6.55
N MET A 80 -6.83 -0.29 -7.01
CA MET A 80 -6.58 -1.69 -7.37
C MET A 80 -6.72 -1.86 -8.89
N ILE A 81 -5.70 -2.43 -9.51
CA ILE A 81 -5.70 -2.79 -10.94
C ILE A 81 -5.76 -4.31 -11.04
N VAL A 82 -6.68 -4.82 -11.86
CA VAL A 82 -6.79 -6.25 -12.16
C VAL A 82 -6.32 -6.49 -13.59
N ALA A 83 -5.37 -7.40 -13.76
CA ALA A 83 -4.78 -7.72 -15.05
C ALA A 83 -4.57 -9.23 -15.22
N SER A 84 -4.51 -9.68 -16.48
CA SER A 84 -4.14 -11.07 -16.79
C SER A 84 -2.70 -11.34 -16.39
N LYS A 85 -2.42 -12.51 -15.80
CA LYS A 85 -1.06 -12.96 -15.49
C LYS A 85 -0.15 -13.06 -16.72
N LYS A 86 -0.74 -13.15 -17.92
CA LYS A 86 -0.02 -13.19 -19.21
C LYS A 86 0.22 -11.81 -19.83
N SER A 87 -0.25 -10.75 -19.17
CA SER A 87 -0.07 -9.39 -19.67
C SER A 87 1.39 -8.98 -19.52
N ASP A 88 1.96 -8.39 -20.57
CA ASP A 88 3.33 -7.85 -20.57
C ASP A 88 3.53 -6.83 -19.44
N LEU A 89 2.48 -6.10 -19.05
CA LEU A 89 2.50 -5.19 -17.91
C LEU A 89 2.80 -5.94 -16.61
N VAL A 90 2.14 -7.09 -16.36
CA VAL A 90 2.35 -7.90 -15.16
C VAL A 90 3.75 -8.50 -15.14
N HIS A 91 4.25 -8.94 -16.31
CA HIS A 91 5.63 -9.43 -16.44
C HIS A 91 6.65 -8.32 -16.15
N THR A 92 6.39 -7.10 -16.62
CA THR A 92 7.25 -5.93 -16.40
C THR A 92 7.29 -5.53 -14.92
N ILE A 93 6.12 -5.40 -14.27
CA ILE A 93 6.01 -5.06 -12.84
C ILE A 93 6.68 -6.12 -11.95
N SER A 94 6.48 -7.40 -12.28
CA SER A 94 7.08 -8.52 -11.53
C SER A 94 8.61 -8.50 -11.60
N ARG A 95 9.19 -8.08 -12.73
CA ARG A 95 10.64 -7.93 -12.90
C ARG A 95 11.20 -6.70 -12.20
N ALA A 96 10.49 -5.57 -12.28
CA ALA A 96 10.92 -4.33 -11.60
C ALA A 96 10.97 -4.52 -10.08
N SER A 97 10.02 -5.27 -9.51
CA SER A 97 9.97 -5.57 -8.07
C SER A 97 11.12 -6.48 -7.59
N ALA A 98 11.82 -7.19 -8.49
CA ALA A 98 12.96 -8.03 -8.15
C ALA A 98 14.27 -7.22 -7.99
N ILE A 99 14.39 -6.08 -8.67
CA ILE A 99 15.59 -5.23 -8.64
C ILE A 99 15.70 -4.50 -7.28
N ASP A 100 14.58 -4.10 -6.67
CA ASP A 100 14.56 -3.46 -5.35
C ASP A 100 15.05 -4.39 -4.21
N GLN A 101 14.90 -5.71 -4.38
CA GLN A 101 15.26 -6.70 -3.36
C GLN A 101 16.77 -7.01 -3.31
N GLU A 102 17.49 -6.80 -4.41
CA GLU A 102 18.93 -7.12 -4.53
C GLU A 102 19.84 -6.01 -3.96
N LEU A 103 19.33 -4.78 -3.83
CA LEU A 103 20.07 -3.65 -3.24
C LEU A 103 20.09 -3.66 -1.70
N HIS A 104 19.20 -4.41 -1.05
CA HIS A 104 19.11 -4.46 0.43
C HIS A 104 19.91 -5.60 1.07
N SER A 105 20.51 -6.51 0.29
CA SER A 105 21.30 -7.64 0.79
C SER A 105 22.82 -7.39 0.83
N THR A 106 23.30 -6.24 0.35
CA THR A 106 24.74 -5.93 0.25
C THR A 106 25.32 -5.12 1.41
N ASN A 107 24.52 -4.72 2.41
CA ASN A 107 24.97 -3.74 3.42
C ASN A 107 25.29 -4.29 4.83
N GLU A 108 25.41 -5.61 5.03
CA GLU A 108 25.80 -6.19 6.34
C GLU A 108 27.23 -6.76 6.39
N GLN A 109 28.04 -6.65 5.33
CA GLN A 109 29.41 -7.20 5.30
C GLN A 109 30.55 -6.18 5.43
N GLU A 110 30.25 -4.90 5.68
CA GLU A 110 31.28 -3.84 5.76
C GLU A 110 31.32 -3.10 7.11
N ALA A 111 31.02 -3.80 8.21
CA ALA A 111 31.15 -3.23 9.55
C ALA A 111 31.80 -4.19 10.56
N SER A 112 33.08 -4.48 10.37
CA SER A 112 34.04 -4.47 11.48
C SER A 112 35.48 -4.48 10.93
N PRO A 113 36.38 -3.62 11.47
CA PRO A 113 37.77 -3.48 11.01
C PRO A 113 38.66 -4.68 11.33
#